data_AF-A0A3D8MWU3-F1
#
_entry.id   AF-A0A3D8MWU3-F1
#
_cell.length_a   1.000
_cell.length_b   1.000
_cell.length_c   1.000
_cell.angle_alpha   90.00
_cell.angle_beta   90.00
_cell.angle_gamma   90.00
#
_symmetry.space_group_name_H-M   'P 1'
#
loop_
_entity.id
_entity.type
_entity.pdbx_description
1 polymer ?
#
loop_
_entity_poly.entity_id
_entity_poly.type
_entity_poly.pdbx_seq_one_letter_code
_entity_poly.pdbx_strand_id
1 'polypeptide(L)'
;MPRPIRLISTLGVIATLALLTTACKPAECRQMVECCAEVEDLPGVGASCKGLAQDTRDRYTCRTVTRTVRYMLEDREQPIPQACMRD
;
A
#
# COMPACT_ATOMS: atom_id res chain seq x y z
N MET A 1 -43.32 44.07 -2.73
CA MET A 1 -43.24 42.58 -2.87
C MET A 1 -43.29 42.23 -4.34
N PRO A 2 -42.76 41.08 -4.82
CA PRO A 2 -41.63 40.26 -4.35
C PRO A 2 -40.51 40.25 -5.45
N ARG A 3 -39.47 39.41 -5.55
CA ARG A 3 -38.79 38.36 -4.73
C ARG A 3 -37.27 38.64 -4.80
N PRO A 4 -36.42 38.27 -3.82
CA PRO A 4 -34.97 38.29 -3.98
C PRO A 4 -34.48 37.18 -4.94
N ILE A 5 -33.45 37.48 -5.74
CA ILE A 5 -32.82 36.52 -6.67
C ILE A 5 -31.94 35.54 -5.86
N ARG A 6 -32.15 34.24 -6.05
CA ARG A 6 -31.44 33.17 -5.33
C ARG A 6 -30.03 32.94 -5.89
N LEU A 7 -29.08 33.79 -5.51
CA LEU A 7 -27.66 33.70 -5.86
C LEU A 7 -26.88 32.64 -5.04
N ILE A 8 -27.44 31.42 -4.93
CA ILE A 8 -26.86 30.29 -4.19
C ILE A 8 -27.15 28.97 -4.95
N SER A 9 -26.34 28.59 -5.95
CA SER A 9 -26.55 27.29 -6.64
C SER A 9 -25.38 26.69 -7.45
N THR A 10 -24.19 27.30 -7.56
CA THR A 10 -23.13 26.82 -8.50
C THR A 10 -21.79 26.45 -7.89
N LEU A 11 -21.42 26.94 -6.70
CA LEU A 11 -20.07 26.71 -6.13
C LEU A 11 -19.91 25.39 -5.34
N GLY A 12 -20.97 24.61 -5.16
CA GLY A 12 -20.98 23.45 -4.24
C GLY A 12 -20.70 22.08 -4.86
N VAL A 13 -20.58 21.96 -6.19
CA VAL A 13 -20.63 20.66 -6.90
C VAL A 13 -19.24 20.05 -7.18
N ILE A 14 -18.18 20.86 -7.23
CA ILE A 14 -16.85 20.40 -7.66
C ILE A 14 -16.10 19.66 -6.53
N ALA A 15 -16.38 19.98 -5.26
CA ALA A 15 -15.63 19.46 -4.11
C ALA A 15 -15.84 17.95 -3.82
N THR A 16 -16.94 17.34 -4.26
CA THR A 16 -17.31 15.96 -3.89
C THR A 16 -16.69 14.87 -4.76
N LEU A 17 -16.15 15.18 -5.95
CA LEU A 17 -15.54 14.17 -6.83
C LEU A 17 -14.14 13.71 -6.37
N ALA A 18 -13.48 14.44 -5.48
CA ALA A 18 -12.09 14.16 -5.07
C ALA A 18 -11.93 12.97 -4.10
N LEU A 19 -13.02 12.45 -3.51
CA LEU A 19 -12.97 11.45 -2.43
C LEU A 19 -12.88 10.00 -2.91
N LEU A 20 -13.00 9.73 -4.22
CA LEU A 20 -13.00 8.37 -4.78
C LEU A 20 -11.61 7.82 -5.13
N THR A 21 -10.54 8.59 -4.93
CA THR A 21 -9.15 8.17 -5.19
C THR A 21 -8.51 7.43 -4.01
N THR A 22 -9.30 6.75 -3.17
CA THR A 22 -8.81 5.81 -2.16
C THR A 22 -8.15 4.62 -2.84
N ALA A 23 -6.85 4.74 -3.11
CA ALA A 23 -6.08 3.79 -3.90
C ALA A 23 -5.88 2.47 -3.15
N CYS A 24 -6.86 1.57 -3.25
CA CYS A 24 -6.75 0.18 -2.81
C CYS A 24 -5.47 -0.43 -3.40
N LYS A 25 -4.48 -0.71 -2.54
CA LYS A 25 -3.21 -1.30 -2.99
C LYS A 25 -3.51 -2.62 -3.72
N PRO A 26 -2.84 -2.89 -4.87
CA PRO A 26 -2.97 -4.17 -5.57
C PRO A 26 -2.76 -5.38 -4.67
N ALA A 27 -3.26 -6.54 -5.05
CA ALA A 27 -3.16 -7.76 -4.23
C ALA A 27 -1.70 -8.10 -3.90
N GLU A 28 -0.80 -7.93 -4.88
CA GLU A 28 0.65 -8.08 -4.74
C GLU A 28 1.25 -7.12 -3.70
N CYS A 29 0.72 -5.90 -3.62
CA CYS A 29 1.17 -4.88 -2.67
C CYS A 29 0.56 -5.01 -1.28
N ARG A 30 -0.60 -5.65 -1.14
CA ARG A 30 -1.14 -6.06 0.17
C ARG A 30 -0.34 -7.22 0.75
N GLN A 31 -0.08 -8.24 -0.07
CA GLN A 31 0.80 -9.36 0.29
C GLN A 31 2.21 -8.88 0.68
N MET A 32 2.79 -7.90 -0.04
CA MET A 32 4.07 -7.30 0.34
C MET A 32 4.01 -6.63 1.72
N VAL A 33 2.95 -5.88 2.03
CA VAL A 33 2.76 -5.25 3.35
C VAL A 33 2.61 -6.31 4.46
N GLU A 34 1.84 -7.38 4.20
CA GLU A 34 1.68 -8.51 5.12
C GLU A 34 3.02 -9.22 5.37
N CYS A 35 3.78 -9.55 4.31
CA CYS A 35 5.12 -10.12 4.41
C CYS A 35 6.09 -9.19 5.18
N CYS A 36 6.03 -7.88 4.95
CA CYS A 36 6.88 -6.91 5.66
C CYS A 36 6.54 -6.77 7.14
N ALA A 37 5.29 -7.02 7.56
CA ALA A 37 4.90 -7.00 8.96
C ALA A 37 5.44 -8.23 9.73
N GLU A 38 5.31 -9.42 9.13
CA GLU A 38 5.82 -10.68 9.69
C GLU A 38 7.35 -10.70 9.90
N VAL A 39 8.08 -9.80 9.24
CA VAL A 39 9.56 -9.69 9.34
C VAL A 39 10.03 -8.38 9.99
N GLU A 40 9.16 -7.54 10.55
CA GLU A 40 9.56 -6.17 10.91
C GLU A 40 10.63 -6.07 12.00
N ASP A 41 10.67 -7.05 12.91
CA ASP A 41 11.68 -7.18 13.96
C ASP A 41 13.00 -7.83 13.49
N LEU A 42 13.08 -8.38 12.27
CA LEU A 42 14.27 -9.09 11.78
C LEU A 42 15.39 -8.11 11.37
N PRO A 43 16.57 -8.12 12.03
CA PRO A 43 17.61 -7.11 11.82
C PRO A 43 18.06 -6.95 10.36
N GLY A 44 17.92 -5.73 9.84
CA GLY A 44 18.26 -5.35 8.46
C GLY A 44 17.22 -5.72 7.40
N VAL A 45 16.41 -6.76 7.61
CA VAL A 45 15.31 -7.13 6.69
C VAL A 45 14.09 -6.27 6.96
N GLY A 46 13.60 -6.27 8.20
CA GLY A 46 12.36 -5.60 8.59
C GLY A 46 12.35 -4.09 8.35
N ALA A 47 13.41 -3.40 8.79
CA ALA A 47 13.56 -1.96 8.57
C ALA A 47 13.52 -1.56 7.08
N SER A 48 14.18 -2.36 6.22
CA SER A 48 14.18 -2.15 4.77
C SER A 48 12.79 -2.41 4.16
N CYS A 49 12.13 -3.49 4.60
CA CYS A 49 10.80 -3.86 4.16
C CYS A 49 9.74 -2.80 4.54
N LYS A 50 9.79 -2.27 5.77
CA LYS A 50 8.80 -1.35 6.34
C LYS A 50 8.69 -0.03 5.55
N GLY A 51 9.80 0.51 5.04
CA GLY A 51 9.79 1.67 4.14
C GLY A 51 9.16 1.34 2.78
N LEU A 52 9.66 0.27 2.14
CA LEU A 52 9.14 -0.21 0.84
C LEU A 52 7.64 -0.54 0.89
N ALA A 53 7.17 -1.08 2.02
CA ALA A 53 5.77 -1.42 2.29
C ALA A 53 4.83 -0.20 2.25
N GLN A 54 5.30 0.96 2.74
CA GLN A 54 4.51 2.19 2.78
C GLN A 54 4.43 2.84 1.39
N ASP A 55 5.57 3.11 0.76
CA ASP A 55 5.62 3.93 -0.45
C ASP A 55 5.28 3.16 -1.75
N THR A 56 5.60 1.87 -1.84
CA THR A 56 5.41 1.12 -3.08
C THR A 56 3.93 0.93 -3.42
N ARG A 57 3.57 1.26 -4.66
CA ARG A 57 2.22 1.07 -5.23
C ARG A 57 2.20 0.30 -6.55
N ASP A 58 3.37 0.06 -7.16
CA ASP A 58 3.48 -0.73 -8.39
C ASP A 58 3.49 -2.25 -8.11
N ARG A 59 2.76 -3.00 -8.95
CA ARG A 59 2.61 -4.46 -8.82
C ARG A 59 3.88 -5.25 -9.07
N TYR A 60 4.74 -4.81 -9.99
CA TYR A 60 6.00 -5.49 -10.26
C TYR A 60 6.97 -5.29 -9.10
N THR A 61 7.17 -4.05 -8.66
CA THR A 61 8.00 -3.75 -7.48
C THR A 61 7.51 -4.49 -6.23
N CYS A 62 6.20 -4.53 -5.97
CA CYS A 62 5.66 -5.26 -4.81
C CYS A 62 5.96 -6.77 -4.83
N ARG A 63 5.89 -7.43 -5.99
CA ARG A 63 6.32 -8.84 -6.13
C ARG A 63 7.83 -8.98 -5.93
N THR A 64 8.62 -8.12 -6.56
CA THR A 64 10.09 -8.15 -6.45
C THR A 64 10.54 -7.98 -5.00
N VAL A 65 10.00 -7.02 -4.25
CA VAL A 65 10.32 -6.83 -2.82
C VAL A 65 9.96 -8.07 -2.01
N THR A 66 8.74 -8.60 -2.18
CA THR A 66 8.30 -9.82 -1.47
C THR A 66 9.23 -11.01 -1.74
N ARG A 67 9.64 -11.19 -3.00
CA ARG A 67 10.56 -12.25 -3.42
C ARG A 67 11.99 -12.03 -2.92
N THR A 68 12.49 -10.79 -2.92
CA THR A 68 13.79 -10.44 -2.33
C THR A 68 13.81 -10.72 -0.83
N VAL A 69 12.75 -10.37 -0.10
CA VAL A 69 12.61 -10.70 1.33
C VAL A 69 12.64 -12.21 1.53
N ARG A 70 11.91 -12.98 0.70
CA ARG A 70 11.96 -14.45 0.73
C ARG A 70 13.38 -14.98 0.58
N TYR A 71 14.13 -14.52 -0.42
CA TYR A 71 15.54 -14.90 -0.60
C TYR A 71 16.45 -14.47 0.56
N MET A 72 16.21 -13.32 1.19
CA MET A 72 16.96 -12.89 2.38
C MET A 72 16.64 -13.70 3.65
N LEU A 73 15.50 -14.41 3.69
CA LEU A 73 15.18 -15.37 4.74
C LEU A 73 15.80 -16.74 4.43
N GLU A 74 15.72 -17.19 3.17
CA GLU A 74 16.36 -18.41 2.65
C GLU A 74 17.88 -18.39 2.91
N ASP A 75 18.57 -17.30 2.55
CA ASP A 75 20.02 -17.06 2.76
C ASP A 75 20.46 -17.06 4.23
N ARG A 76 19.53 -16.74 5.14
CA ARG A 76 19.77 -16.65 6.59
C ARG A 76 19.22 -17.83 7.39
N GLU A 77 18.81 -18.90 6.70
CA GLU A 77 18.17 -20.09 7.26
C GLU A 77 16.97 -19.77 8.18
N GLN A 78 16.28 -18.66 7.92
CA GLN A 78 15.13 -18.19 8.72
C GLN A 78 13.82 -18.83 8.25
N PRO A 79 12.85 -19.08 9.16
CA PRO A 79 11.52 -19.51 8.76
C PRO A 79 10.85 -18.44 7.88
N ILE A 80 10.33 -18.88 6.73
CA ILE A 80 9.68 -18.00 5.75
C ILE A 80 8.18 -17.87 6.12
N PRO A 81 7.66 -16.66 6.40
CA PRO A 81 6.23 -16.46 6.63
C PRO A 81 5.40 -16.77 5.38
N GLN A 82 4.19 -17.31 5.57
CA GLN A 82 3.30 -17.69 4.45
C GLN A 82 2.97 -16.51 3.51
N ALA A 83 2.92 -15.28 4.05
CA ALA A 83 2.74 -14.05 3.27
C ALA A 83 3.89 -13.80 2.27
N CYS A 84 5.11 -14.22 2.59
CA CYS A 84 6.29 -14.07 1.74
C CYS A 84 6.44 -15.17 0.67
N MET A 85 5.62 -16.22 0.68
CA MET A 85 5.84 -17.41 -0.17
C MET A 85 5.30 -17.33 -1.60
N ARG A 86 4.32 -16.46 -1.89
CA ARG A 86 3.60 -16.43 -3.19
C ARG A 86 4.40 -15.76 -4.31
N ASP A 87 4.30 -16.29 -5.53
CA ASP A 87 5.14 -15.99 -6.70
C ASP A 87 4.98 -14.60 -7.36
#